data_AF-R6TPS1-F1
#
_entry.id   AF-R6TPS1-F1
#
_cell.length_a   1.000
_cell.length_b   1.000
_cell.length_c   1.000
_cell.angle_alpha   90.00
_cell.angle_beta   90.00
_cell.angle_gamma   90.00
#
_symmetry.space_group_name_H-M   'P 1'
#
loop_
_entity.id
_entity.type
_entity.pdbx_description
1 polymer ?
#
loop_
_entity_poly.entity_id
_entity_poly.type
_entity_poly.pdbx_seq_one_letter_code
_entity_poly.pdbx_strand_id
1 'polypeptide(L)' 'MIEESGCDIDLEVDGGVNLKNAAEIKAAGANILVAGSAVFHAPDPAAAVMALKA' A
#
# COMPACT_ATOMS: atom_id res chain seq x y z
N MET A 1 4.36 -13.36 -17.27
CA MET A 1 4.30 -12.80 -15.90
C MET A 1 5.18 -11.57 -15.78
N ILE A 2 5.00 -10.71 -14.76
CA ILE A 2 5.85 -9.52 -14.53
C ILE A 2 7.34 -9.92 -14.56
N GLU A 3 7.68 -11.01 -13.88
CA GLU A 3 9.03 -11.57 -13.83
C GLU A 3 9.62 -11.97 -15.19
N GLU A 4 8.77 -12.34 -16.16
CA GLU A 4 9.19 -12.76 -17.50
C GLU A 4 9.36 -11.57 -18.46
N SER A 5 8.90 -10.37 -18.06
CA SER A 5 8.90 -9.19 -18.93
C SER A 5 10.29 -8.58 -19.14
N GLY A 6 11.24 -8.86 -18.25
CA GLY A 6 12.57 -8.22 -18.25
C GLY A 6 12.56 -6.73 -17.89
N CYS A 7 11.40 -6.19 -17.49
CA CYS A 7 11.22 -4.80 -17.09
C CYS A 7 11.21 -4.66 -15.57
N ASP A 8 11.66 -3.50 -15.09
CA ASP A 8 11.40 -3.03 -13.73
C ASP A 8 9.98 -2.46 -13.68
N ILE A 9 9.09 -3.09 -12.91
CA ILE A 9 7.65 -2.79 -12.89
C ILE A 9 7.22 -2.56 -11.44
N ASP A 10 6.64 -1.40 -11.18
CA ASP A 10 5.93 -1.14 -9.93
C ASP A 10 4.59 -1.90 -9.90
N LEU A 11 4.32 -2.57 -8.78
CA LEU A 11 3.07 -3.26 -8.49
C LEU A 11 2.28 -2.47 -7.44
N GLU A 12 1.17 -1.88 -7.89
CA GLU A 12 0.25 -1.09 -7.06
C GLU A 12 -0.96 -1.91 -6.61
N VAL A 13 -1.41 -1.66 -5.38
CA VAL A 13 -2.74 -2.08 -4.90
C VAL A 13 -3.56 -0.87 -4.47
N ASP A 14 -4.71 -0.69 -5.14
CA ASP A 14 -5.73 0.32 -4.82
C ASP A 14 -7.06 -0.36 -4.47
N GLY A 15 -7.62 0.06 -3.33
CA GLY A 15 -8.89 -0.46 -2.81
C GLY A 15 -8.74 -1.08 -1.42
N GLY A 16 -9.27 -0.39 -0.40
CA GLY A 16 -9.39 -0.94 0.95
C GLY A 16 -8.07 -1.13 1.71
N VAL A 17 -6.97 -0.54 1.26
CA VAL A 17 -5.68 -0.57 1.98
C VAL A 17 -5.79 0.16 3.31
N ASN A 18 -5.36 -0.50 4.39
CA ASN A 18 -5.36 0.03 5.76
C ASN A 18 -4.31 -0.70 6.62
N LEU A 19 -4.15 -0.30 7.88
CA LEU A 19 -3.13 -0.87 8.78
C LEU A 19 -3.26 -2.38 9.04
N LYS A 20 -4.45 -2.96 8.83
CA LYS A 20 -4.66 -4.39 9.07
C LYS A 20 -4.14 -5.27 7.93
N ASN A 21 -4.04 -4.73 6.71
CA ASN A 21 -3.67 -5.50 5.51
C ASN A 21 -2.43 -4.96 4.77
N ALA A 22 -1.94 -3.75 5.07
CA ALA A 22 -0.79 -3.17 4.38
C ALA A 22 0.46 -4.07 4.40
N ALA A 23 0.74 -4.72 5.54
CA ALA A 23 1.88 -5.63 5.67
C ALA A 23 1.72 -6.90 4.81
N GLU A 24 0.52 -7.46 4.75
CA GLU A 24 0.21 -8.64 3.93
C GLU A 24 0.31 -8.31 2.44
N ILE A 25 -0.24 -7.17 2.01
CA ILE A 25 -0.19 -6.70 0.63
C ILE A 25 1.26 -6.49 0.18
N LYS A 26 2.09 -5.89 1.04
CA LYS A 26 3.54 -5.74 0.80
C LYS A 26 4.24 -7.09 0.69
N ALA A 27 3.93 -8.02 1.59
CA ALA A 27 4.49 -9.37 1.56
C ALA A 27 4.07 -10.17 0.31
N ALA A 28 2.90 -9.86 -0.26
CA ALA A 28 2.42 -10.43 -1.52
C ALA A 28 3.12 -9.85 -2.77
N GLY A 29 3.96 -8.82 -2.63
CA GLY A 29 4.81 -8.30 -3.69
C GLY A 29 4.50 -6.87 -4.15
N ALA A 30 3.43 -6.24 -3.64
CA ALA A 30 3.14 -4.85 -3.99
C ALA A 30 4.16 -3.91 -3.34
N ASN A 31 4.68 -2.96 -4.11
CA ASN A 31 5.59 -1.92 -3.64
C ASN A 31 4.94 -0.53 -3.60
N ILE A 32 3.76 -0.36 -4.21
CA ILE A 32 2.94 0.84 -4.11
C ILE A 32 1.59 0.50 -3.45
N LEU A 33 1.20 1.29 -2.46
CA LEU A 33 -0.04 1.12 -1.69
C LEU A 33 -0.87 2.41 -1.76
N VAL A 34 -2.11 2.31 -2.25
CA VAL A 34 -3.04 3.46 -2.31
C VAL A 34 -4.04 3.37 -1.16
N ALA A 35 -3.92 4.30 -0.21
CA ALA A 35 -4.77 4.37 0.98
C ALA A 35 -5.54 5.69 1.04
N GLY A 36 -6.80 5.67 0.60
CA GLY A 36 -7.69 6.83 0.64
C GLY A 36 -8.35 7.01 2.01
N SER A 37 -9.44 6.27 2.28
CA SER A 37 -10.24 6.43 3.50
C SER A 37 -9.45 6.18 4.79
N ALA A 38 -8.47 5.26 4.78
CA ALA A 38 -7.60 5.00 5.92
C ALA A 38 -6.73 6.22 6.32
N VAL A 39 -6.49 7.15 5.39
CA VAL A 39 -5.75 8.39 5.65
C VAL A 39 -6.71 9.56 5.83
N PHE A 40 -7.61 9.81 4.88
CA PHE A 40 -8.44 11.02 4.87
C PHE A 40 -9.57 11.02 5.91
N HIS A 41 -9.99 9.87 6.43
CA HIS A 41 -10.96 9.81 7.54
C HIS A 41 -10.27 9.64 8.90
N ALA A 42 -8.94 9.59 8.96
CA ALA A 42 -8.24 9.49 10.23
C ALA A 42 -8.31 10.82 10.99
N PRO A 43 -8.37 10.80 12.35
CA PRO A 43 -8.28 12.02 13.15
C PRO A 43 -6.97 12.78 12.93
N ASP A 44 -5.89 12.05 12.63
CA ASP A 44 -4.59 12.60 12.26
C ASP A 44 -4.10 11.88 10.98
N PRO A 45 -4.30 12.50 9.80
CA PRO A 45 -3.86 11.93 8.52
C PRO A 45 -2.35 11.73 8.44
N ALA A 46 -1.55 12.59 9.08
CA ALA A 46 -0.09 12.46 9.06
C ALA A 46 0.34 11.23 9.86
N ALA A 47 -0.22 11.04 11.06
CA ALA A 47 0.01 9.83 11.86
C ALA A 47 -0.45 8.56 11.12
N ALA A 48 -1.59 8.61 10.42
CA ALA A 48 -2.08 7.48 9.62
C ALA A 48 -1.09 7.09 8.50
N VAL A 49 -0.56 8.08 7.77
CA VAL A 49 0.47 7.83 6.74
C VAL A 49 1.74 7.24 7.37
N MET A 50 2.19 7.76 8.51
CA MET A 50 3.38 7.23 9.19
C MET A 50 3.18 5.78 9.64
N ALA A 51 1.99 5.45 10.15
CA ALA A 51 1.66 4.09 10.54
C ALA A 51 1.60 3.13 9.33
N LEU A 52 1.13 3.59 8.17
CA LEU A 52 1.08 2.78 6.94
C LEU A 52 2.47 2.55 6.31
N LYS A 53 3.46 3.37 6.64
CA LYS A 53 4.85 3.24 6.17
C LYS A 53 5.71 2.30 7.01
N ALA A 54 5.28 2.00 8.24
CA ALA A 54 6.03 1.18 9.20
C ALA A 54 6.05 -0.30 8.78
#